data_AF-A0A2J6RU41-F1
#
_entry.id   AF-A0A2J6RU41-F1
#
_cell.length_a   1.000
_cell.length_b   1.000
_cell.length_c   1.000
_cell.angle_alpha   90.00
_cell.angle_beta   90.00
_cell.angle_gamma   90.00
#
_symmetry.space_group_name_H-M   'P 1'
#
loop_
_entity.id
_entity.type
_entity.pdbx_description
1 polymer ?
#
loop_
_entity_poly.entity_id
_entity_poly.type
_entity_poly.pdbx_seq_one_letter_code
_entity_poly.pdbx_strand_id
1 'polypeptide(L)'
;MHRNTKHQFETIQKTSQHKERNLTQQEARILELETRLKADRAKIQTLETSFKSGMEERNSLLLNLWNRLSALCGSDWAHNNSLINGRALPSLESVATMLPGFSNNLFAAVKTIETLVGDFRNRIRAVEKDLWKEYQTLETNLDVRTKRLDRLETMARSGIPAFTGDAKAELTRLRDANKMLKTEISTLRAANDVRAKVYEDQSPSPSVPTGPRDKVSSKSRTSTLTRHQSASAVETFERMSKSRAGSSAGGVEKGMLSPVGMGGEDYKPDLRWQVRLQELEYKLKAEREARLTDRFSAKQRLEEKSRENAELAKEVERNKVRAEMGR
;
A
#
# COMPACT_ATOMS: atom_id res chain seq x y z
N MET A 1 21.99 -82.58 -94.33
CA MET A 1 22.62 -81.61 -93.39
C MET A 1 21.87 -80.27 -93.28
N HIS A 2 21.42 -79.63 -94.37
CA HIS A 2 20.72 -78.33 -94.34
C HIS A 2 19.48 -78.23 -93.43
N ARG A 3 18.68 -79.29 -93.31
CA ARG A 3 17.43 -79.28 -92.52
C ARG A 3 17.68 -79.20 -91.00
N ASN A 4 18.76 -79.81 -90.52
CA ASN A 4 19.15 -79.76 -89.11
C ASN A 4 19.70 -78.36 -88.74
N THR A 5 20.52 -77.79 -89.63
CA THR A 5 21.04 -76.42 -89.48
C THR A 5 19.91 -75.39 -89.46
N LYS A 6 18.90 -75.53 -90.33
CA LYS A 6 17.71 -74.67 -90.34
C LYS A 6 16.91 -74.77 -89.03
N HIS A 7 16.70 -75.97 -88.50
CA HIS A 7 15.97 -76.17 -87.24
C HIS A 7 16.74 -75.57 -86.05
N GLN A 8 18.06 -75.72 -86.00
CA GLN A 8 18.89 -75.09 -84.96
C GLN A 8 18.85 -73.56 -85.05
N PHE A 9 18.90 -73.02 -86.26
CA PHE A 9 18.77 -71.58 -86.48
C PHE A 9 17.41 -71.05 -85.99
N GLU A 10 16.30 -71.69 -86.36
CA GLU A 10 14.96 -71.31 -85.88
C GLU A 10 14.83 -71.43 -84.35
N THR A 11 15.48 -72.42 -83.74
CA THR A 11 15.49 -72.59 -82.28
C THR A 11 16.25 -71.46 -81.61
N ILE A 12 17.46 -71.15 -82.09
CA ILE A 12 18.28 -70.03 -81.58
C ILE A 12 17.54 -68.71 -81.75
N GLN A 13 16.89 -68.50 -82.90
CA GLN A 13 16.10 -67.29 -83.17
C GLN A 13 14.92 -67.14 -82.17
N LYS A 14 14.16 -68.22 -81.93
CA LYS A 14 13.06 -68.22 -80.94
C LYS A 14 13.57 -67.98 -79.52
N THR A 15 14.68 -68.62 -79.12
CA THR A 15 15.30 -68.40 -77.81
C THR A 15 15.80 -66.96 -77.67
N SER A 16 16.38 -66.38 -78.73
CA SER A 16 16.84 -64.99 -78.74
C SER A 16 15.66 -64.02 -78.54
N GLN A 17 14.59 -64.18 -79.32
CA GLN A 17 13.38 -63.35 -79.19
C GLN A 17 12.73 -63.47 -77.81
N HIS A 18 12.73 -64.68 -77.23
CA HIS A 18 12.22 -64.89 -75.87
C HIS A 18 13.08 -64.19 -74.81
N LYS A 19 14.42 -64.29 -74.93
CA LYS A 19 15.36 -63.58 -74.05
C LYS A 19 15.19 -62.07 -74.14
N GLU A 20 15.04 -61.55 -75.36
CA GLU A 20 14.83 -60.12 -75.61
C GLU A 20 13.54 -59.62 -74.95
N ARG A 21 12.42 -60.34 -75.11
CA ARG A 21 11.16 -60.02 -74.42
C ARG A 21 11.29 -60.06 -72.90
N ASN A 22 11.98 -61.07 -72.36
CA ASN A 22 12.22 -61.18 -70.92
C ASN A 22 13.11 -60.04 -70.40
N LEU A 23 14.15 -59.67 -71.16
CA LEU A 23 15.03 -58.55 -70.82
C LEU A 23 14.23 -57.24 -70.76
N THR A 24 13.44 -56.95 -71.79
CA THR A 24 12.59 -55.74 -71.82
C THR A 24 11.58 -55.73 -70.66
N GLN A 25 11.01 -56.88 -70.30
CA GLN A 25 10.10 -56.98 -69.15
C GLN A 25 10.83 -56.73 -67.82
N GLN A 26 12.05 -57.25 -67.67
CA GLN A 26 12.88 -57.01 -66.49
C GLN A 26 13.31 -55.54 -66.40
N GLU A 27 13.73 -54.92 -67.50
CA GLU A 27 14.07 -53.50 -67.59
C GLU A 27 12.87 -52.62 -67.22
N ALA A 28 11.66 -52.94 -67.71
CA ALA A 28 10.45 -52.23 -67.34
C ALA A 28 10.14 -52.33 -65.84
N ARG A 29 10.30 -53.52 -65.25
CA ARG A 29 10.11 -53.73 -63.81
C ARG A 29 11.16 -53.00 -62.98
N ILE A 30 12.43 -53.00 -63.41
CA ILE A 30 13.51 -52.25 -62.76
C ILE A 30 13.17 -50.76 -62.77
N LEU A 31 12.77 -50.22 -63.93
CA LEU A 31 12.39 -48.81 -64.05
C LEU A 31 11.20 -48.44 -63.15
N GLU A 32 10.19 -49.29 -63.06
CA GLU A 32 9.04 -49.09 -62.17
C GLU A 32 9.48 -49.04 -60.69
N LEU A 33 10.32 -50.00 -60.27
CA LEU A 33 10.85 -50.06 -58.91
C LEU A 33 11.73 -48.85 -58.58
N GLU A 34 12.59 -48.43 -59.51
CA GLU A 34 13.41 -47.24 -59.36
C GLU A 34 12.56 -45.97 -59.24
N THR A 35 11.49 -45.88 -60.02
CA THR A 35 10.55 -44.74 -59.97
C THR A 35 9.81 -44.71 -58.63
N ARG A 36 9.35 -45.87 -58.13
CA ARG A 36 8.71 -46.00 -56.81
C ARG A 36 9.68 -45.61 -55.68
N LEU A 37 10.92 -46.10 -55.73
CA LEU A 37 11.94 -45.78 -54.72
C LEU A 37 12.27 -44.28 -54.71
N LYS A 38 12.38 -43.65 -55.88
CA LYS A 38 12.57 -42.19 -56.00
C LYS A 38 11.39 -41.41 -55.41
N ALA A 39 10.15 -41.83 -55.71
CA ALA A 39 8.95 -41.21 -55.18
C ALA A 39 8.86 -41.34 -53.64
N ASP A 40 9.15 -42.53 -53.10
CA ASP A 40 9.17 -42.76 -51.66
C ASP A 40 10.25 -41.94 -50.96
N ARG A 41 11.46 -41.83 -51.55
CA ARG A 41 12.54 -41.00 -51.01
C ARG A 41 12.16 -39.52 -50.99
N ALA A 42 11.52 -39.02 -52.05
CA ALA A 42 11.02 -37.65 -52.10
C ALA A 42 9.92 -37.40 -51.05
N LYS A 43 9.03 -38.38 -50.86
CA LYS A 43 7.98 -38.33 -49.83
C LYS A 43 8.56 -38.31 -48.42
N ILE A 44 9.54 -39.18 -48.12
CA ILE A 44 10.24 -39.19 -46.82
C ILE A 44 10.92 -37.85 -46.58
N GLN A 45 11.67 -37.33 -47.56
CA GLN A 45 12.35 -36.03 -47.44
C GLN A 45 11.36 -34.88 -47.18
N THR A 46 10.20 -34.91 -47.83
CA THR A 46 9.15 -33.91 -47.62
C THR A 46 8.58 -33.99 -46.19
N LEU A 47 8.31 -35.21 -45.71
CA LEU A 47 7.81 -35.44 -44.35
C LEU A 47 8.85 -35.04 -43.29
N GLU A 48 10.12 -35.38 -43.49
CA GLU A 48 11.20 -34.96 -42.59
C GLU A 48 11.35 -33.45 -42.54
N THR A 49 11.27 -32.78 -43.69
CA THR A 49 11.36 -31.31 -43.76
C THR A 49 10.17 -30.66 -43.04
N SER A 50 8.96 -31.18 -43.26
CA SER A 50 7.75 -30.71 -42.58
C SER A 50 7.84 -30.90 -41.06
N PHE A 51 8.29 -32.07 -40.61
CA PHE A 51 8.44 -32.36 -39.18
C PHE A 51 9.50 -31.49 -38.51
N LYS A 52 10.65 -31.28 -39.18
CA LYS A 52 11.70 -30.37 -38.70
C LYS A 52 11.18 -28.94 -38.56
N SER A 53 10.50 -28.43 -39.59
CA SER A 53 9.87 -27.11 -39.56
C SER A 53 8.88 -26.97 -38.40
N GLY A 54 7.99 -27.95 -38.22
CA GLY A 54 7.03 -27.94 -37.11
C GLY A 54 7.69 -27.99 -35.73
N MET A 55 8.78 -28.73 -35.57
CA MET A 55 9.55 -28.73 -34.31
C MET A 55 10.24 -27.40 -34.05
N GLU A 56 10.74 -26.75 -35.10
CA GLU A 56 11.39 -25.44 -35.00
C GLU A 56 10.39 -24.32 -34.65
N GLU A 57 9.22 -24.33 -35.29
CA GLU A 57 8.11 -23.42 -34.95
C GLU A 57 7.68 -23.61 -33.49
N ARG A 58 7.46 -24.86 -33.05
CA ARG A 58 7.15 -25.17 -31.65
C ARG A 58 8.21 -24.64 -30.69
N ASN A 59 9.49 -24.86 -30.99
CA ASN A 59 10.58 -24.41 -30.13
C ASN A 59 10.66 -22.88 -30.08
N SER A 60 10.39 -22.20 -31.20
CA SER A 60 10.31 -20.74 -31.26
C SER A 60 9.16 -20.18 -30.42
N LEU A 61 7.96 -20.79 -30.51
CA LEU A 61 6.81 -20.41 -29.70
C LEU A 61 7.07 -20.61 -28.21
N LEU A 62 7.69 -21.73 -27.84
CA LEU A 62 8.07 -22.03 -26.46
C LEU A 62 9.06 -21.01 -25.90
N LEU A 63 10.09 -20.62 -26.68
CA LEU A 63 11.04 -19.60 -26.27
C LEU A 63 10.39 -18.22 -26.12
N ASN A 64 9.48 -17.86 -27.03
CA ASN A 64 8.70 -16.63 -26.92
C ASN A 64 7.80 -16.62 -25.68
N LEU A 65 7.18 -17.75 -25.36
CA LEU A 65 6.39 -17.91 -24.14
C LEU A 65 7.26 -17.71 -22.90
N TRP A 66 8.45 -18.32 -22.87
CA TRP A 66 9.42 -18.10 -21.80
C TRP A 66 9.74 -16.62 -21.61
N ASN A 67 10.12 -15.91 -22.68
CA ASN A 67 10.47 -14.48 -22.60
C ASN A 67 9.33 -13.62 -22.04
N ARG A 68 8.08 -13.92 -22.44
CA ARG A 68 6.90 -13.22 -21.92
C ARG A 68 6.63 -13.54 -20.45
N LEU A 69 6.69 -14.82 -20.07
CA LEU A 69 6.43 -15.25 -18.70
C LEU A 69 7.52 -14.75 -17.74
N SER A 70 8.79 -14.82 -18.13
CA SER A 70 9.90 -14.30 -17.33
C SER A 70 9.78 -12.80 -17.12
N ALA A 71 9.34 -12.04 -18.14
CA ALA A 71 9.08 -10.61 -18.01
C ALA A 71 7.93 -10.33 -17.02
N LEU A 72 6.85 -11.12 -17.04
CA LEU A 72 5.74 -10.98 -16.09
C LEU A 72 6.14 -11.32 -14.64
N CYS A 73 7.04 -12.28 -14.45
CA CYS A 73 7.54 -12.64 -13.13
C CYS A 73 8.58 -11.65 -12.56
N GLY A 74 9.17 -10.81 -13.43
CA GLY A 74 10.17 -9.81 -13.06
C GLY A 74 11.62 -10.31 -13.14
N SER A 75 12.56 -9.35 -13.11
CA SER A 75 13.99 -9.59 -13.35
C SER A 75 14.64 -10.52 -12.32
N ASP A 76 14.28 -10.39 -11.04
CA ASP A 76 14.86 -11.20 -9.97
C ASP A 76 14.46 -12.67 -10.10
N TRP A 77 13.17 -12.92 -10.40
CA TRP A 77 12.69 -14.27 -10.64
C TRP A 77 13.33 -14.88 -11.90
N ALA A 78 13.40 -14.10 -12.98
CA ALA A 78 14.00 -14.53 -14.23
C ALA A 78 15.48 -14.87 -14.07
N HIS A 79 16.23 -14.09 -13.29
CA HIS A 79 17.63 -14.37 -12.99
C HIS A 79 17.80 -15.68 -12.22
N ASN A 80 17.00 -15.90 -11.17
CA ASN A 80 17.07 -17.11 -10.34
C ASN A 80 16.63 -18.39 -11.07
N ASN A 81 15.77 -18.27 -12.09
CA ASN A 81 15.27 -19.38 -12.90
C ASN A 81 15.84 -19.37 -14.33
N SER A 82 16.91 -18.61 -14.56
CA SER A 82 17.48 -18.40 -15.90
C SER A 82 18.12 -19.64 -16.50
N LEU A 83 18.49 -20.63 -15.68
CA LEU A 83 19.18 -21.83 -16.14
C LEU A 83 18.23 -23.03 -16.21
N ILE A 84 18.22 -23.69 -17.36
CA ILE A 84 17.58 -24.99 -17.56
C ILE A 84 18.47 -26.05 -16.90
N ASN A 85 17.91 -26.79 -15.94
CA ASN A 85 18.63 -27.80 -15.14
C ASN A 85 19.96 -27.28 -14.53
N GLY A 86 20.07 -25.97 -14.28
CA GLY A 86 21.27 -25.34 -13.72
C GLY A 86 22.47 -25.24 -14.67
N ARG A 87 22.30 -25.45 -15.98
CA ARG A 87 23.44 -25.54 -16.91
C ARG A 87 23.36 -24.66 -18.15
N ALA A 88 22.17 -24.40 -18.69
CA ALA A 88 22.02 -23.73 -19.98
C ALA A 88 20.99 -22.62 -19.94
N LEU A 89 21.25 -21.53 -20.65
CA LEU A 89 20.27 -20.46 -20.86
C LEU A 89 19.23 -20.88 -21.90
N PRO A 90 17.96 -20.44 -21.75
CA PRO A 90 16.92 -20.56 -22.74
C PRO A 90 17.34 -20.03 -24.12
N SER A 91 17.37 -20.96 -25.07
CA SER A 91 17.69 -20.77 -26.48
C SER A 91 16.97 -21.83 -27.31
N LEU A 92 16.88 -21.65 -28.63
CA LEU A 92 16.20 -22.61 -29.52
C LEU A 92 16.81 -24.02 -29.42
N GLU A 93 18.14 -24.10 -29.34
CA GLU A 93 18.89 -25.35 -29.17
C GLU A 93 18.61 -26.02 -27.82
N SER A 94 18.58 -25.24 -26.74
CA SER A 94 18.28 -25.76 -25.40
C SER A 94 16.84 -26.27 -25.28
N VAL A 95 15.89 -25.65 -25.99
CA VAL A 95 14.49 -26.12 -26.03
C VAL A 95 14.39 -27.43 -26.81
N ALA A 96 15.15 -27.58 -27.89
CA ALA A 96 15.19 -28.80 -28.68
C ALA A 96 15.78 -29.98 -27.89
N THR A 97 16.83 -29.75 -27.12
CA THR A 97 17.62 -30.81 -26.45
C THR A 97 17.23 -31.04 -24.98
N MET A 98 16.68 -30.04 -24.29
CA MET A 98 16.37 -30.07 -22.85
C MET A 98 14.93 -29.65 -22.54
N LEU A 99 14.00 -30.03 -23.42
CA LEU A 99 12.57 -29.71 -23.29
C LEU A 99 11.97 -30.01 -21.90
N PRO A 100 12.24 -31.14 -21.22
CA PRO A 100 11.63 -31.40 -19.92
C PRO A 100 12.04 -30.37 -18.86
N GLY A 101 13.31 -29.99 -18.82
CA GLY A 101 13.81 -28.96 -17.90
C GLY A 101 13.25 -27.58 -18.24
N PHE A 102 13.20 -27.26 -19.53
CA PHE A 102 12.60 -26.02 -20.00
C PHE A 102 11.10 -25.92 -19.62
N SER A 103 10.35 -27.02 -19.78
CA SER A 103 8.94 -27.09 -19.40
C SER A 103 8.75 -26.87 -17.90
N ASN A 104 9.63 -27.39 -17.05
CA ASN A 104 9.58 -27.14 -15.61
C ASN A 104 9.74 -25.65 -15.28
N ASN A 105 10.65 -24.95 -15.97
CA ASN A 105 10.81 -23.51 -15.80
C ASN A 105 9.56 -22.73 -16.24
N LEU A 106 8.89 -23.15 -17.32
CA LEU A 106 7.61 -22.56 -17.73
C LEU A 106 6.52 -22.77 -16.67
N PHE A 107 6.38 -23.99 -16.12
CA PHE A 107 5.42 -24.26 -15.04
C PHE A 107 5.71 -23.46 -13.78
N ALA A 108 6.99 -23.29 -13.42
CA ALA A 108 7.39 -22.46 -12.30
C ALA A 108 6.99 -20.98 -12.52
N ALA A 109 7.11 -20.48 -13.75
CA ALA A 109 6.67 -19.13 -14.11
C ALA A 109 5.15 -18.99 -13.95
N VAL A 110 4.38 -19.94 -14.49
CA VAL A 110 2.91 -19.95 -14.39
C VAL A 110 2.47 -19.97 -12.92
N LYS A 111 3.06 -20.84 -12.09
CA LYS A 111 2.76 -20.92 -10.65
C LYS A 111 3.07 -19.63 -9.90
N THR A 112 4.13 -18.93 -10.30
CA THR A 112 4.50 -17.63 -9.75
C THR A 112 3.44 -16.59 -10.09
N ILE A 113 2.98 -16.54 -11.35
CA ILE A 113 1.91 -15.65 -11.81
C ILE A 113 0.59 -15.96 -11.08
N GLU A 114 0.22 -17.23 -10.94
CA GLU A 114 -0.99 -17.63 -10.20
C GLU A 114 -0.97 -17.12 -8.75
N THR A 115 0.20 -17.22 -8.11
CA THR A 115 0.41 -16.71 -6.73
C THR A 115 0.26 -15.19 -6.70
N LEU A 116 0.91 -14.48 -7.61
CA LEU A 116 0.83 -13.01 -7.70
C LEU A 116 -0.61 -12.52 -7.92
N VAL A 117 -1.36 -13.17 -8.82
CA VAL A 117 -2.78 -12.85 -9.07
C VAL A 117 -3.64 -13.14 -7.84
N GLY A 118 -3.39 -14.27 -7.17
CA GLY A 118 -4.06 -14.63 -5.91
C GLY A 118 -3.84 -13.59 -4.81
N ASP A 119 -2.60 -13.17 -4.60
CA ASP A 119 -2.21 -12.16 -3.61
C ASP A 119 -2.78 -10.79 -3.94
N PHE A 120 -2.76 -10.40 -5.22
CA PHE A 120 -3.35 -9.15 -5.68
C PHE A 120 -4.85 -9.08 -5.39
N ARG A 121 -5.59 -10.18 -5.65
CA ARG A 121 -7.03 -10.27 -5.32
C ARG A 121 -7.28 -10.12 -3.82
N ASN A 122 -6.42 -10.72 -2.99
CA ASN A 122 -6.54 -10.61 -1.53
C ASN A 122 -6.27 -9.17 -1.06
N ARG A 123 -5.27 -8.49 -1.64
CA ARG A 123 -4.96 -7.08 -1.36
C ARG A 123 -6.11 -6.16 -1.75
N ILE A 124 -6.73 -6.35 -2.92
CA ILE A 124 -7.90 -5.58 -3.33
C ILE A 124 -9.01 -5.68 -2.28
N ARG A 125 -9.38 -6.91 -1.88
CA ARG A 125 -10.42 -7.13 -0.86
C ARG A 125 -10.08 -6.51 0.49
N ALA A 126 -8.80 -6.52 0.88
CA ALA A 126 -8.34 -5.87 2.10
C ALA A 126 -8.51 -4.35 2.01
N VAL A 127 -8.08 -3.74 0.91
CA VAL A 127 -8.24 -2.30 0.65
C VAL A 127 -9.72 -1.93 0.64
N GLU A 128 -10.58 -2.67 -0.07
CA GLU A 128 -12.04 -2.44 -0.09
C GLU A 128 -12.64 -2.46 1.32
N LYS A 129 -12.25 -3.46 2.13
CA LYS A 129 -12.71 -3.60 3.51
C LYS A 129 -12.27 -2.43 4.38
N ASP A 130 -11.02 -2.00 4.25
CA ASP A 130 -10.48 -0.90 5.07
C ASP A 130 -11.07 0.44 4.64
N LEU A 131 -11.23 0.68 3.34
CA LEU A 131 -11.91 1.86 2.80
C LEU A 131 -13.37 1.94 3.28
N TRP A 132 -14.06 0.80 3.31
CA TRP A 132 -15.43 0.72 3.81
C TRP A 132 -15.53 1.08 5.30
N LYS A 133 -14.59 0.61 6.13
CA LYS A 133 -14.53 0.99 7.55
C LYS A 133 -14.21 2.47 7.75
N GLU A 134 -13.26 3.00 6.99
CA GLU A 134 -12.91 4.43 7.05
C GLU A 134 -14.09 5.29 6.65
N TYR A 135 -14.81 4.91 5.58
CA TYR A 135 -16.04 5.55 5.17
C TYR A 135 -17.10 5.52 6.27
N GLN A 136 -17.38 4.35 6.86
CA GLN A 136 -18.35 4.21 7.95
C GLN A 136 -17.96 5.04 9.19
N THR A 137 -16.67 5.12 9.48
CA THR A 137 -16.13 5.95 10.58
C THR A 137 -16.34 7.43 10.28
N LEU A 138 -16.11 7.86 9.04
CA LEU A 138 -16.34 9.25 8.64
C LEU A 138 -17.83 9.60 8.70
N GLU A 139 -18.70 8.73 8.20
CA GLU A 139 -20.15 8.89 8.23
C GLU A 139 -20.67 9.04 9.67
N THR A 140 -20.26 8.14 10.57
CA THR A 140 -20.65 8.22 11.99
C THR A 140 -20.13 9.49 12.67
N ASN A 141 -18.91 9.92 12.37
CA ASN A 141 -18.37 11.19 12.89
C ASN A 141 -19.14 12.41 12.35
N LEU A 142 -19.52 12.39 11.07
CA LEU A 142 -20.33 13.44 10.48
C LEU A 142 -21.71 13.49 11.12
N ASP A 143 -22.40 12.36 11.26
CA ASP A 143 -23.71 12.28 11.94
C ASP A 143 -23.65 12.85 13.36
N VAL A 144 -22.61 12.52 14.14
CA VAL A 144 -22.42 13.08 15.49
C VAL A 144 -22.21 14.59 15.46
N ARG A 145 -21.39 15.10 14.53
CA ARG A 145 -21.14 16.54 14.39
C ARG A 145 -22.37 17.30 13.93
N THR A 146 -23.13 16.74 12.99
CA THR A 146 -24.41 17.30 12.51
C THR A 146 -25.40 17.39 13.67
N LYS A 147 -25.62 16.31 14.42
CA LYS A 147 -26.50 16.32 15.61
C LYS A 147 -26.05 17.33 16.67
N ARG A 148 -24.74 17.52 16.86
CA ARG A 148 -24.21 18.53 17.78
C ARG A 148 -24.49 19.95 17.26
N LEU A 149 -24.35 20.18 15.95
CA LEU A 149 -24.66 21.45 15.31
C LEU A 149 -26.16 21.75 15.44
N ASP A 150 -27.04 20.79 15.18
CA ASP A 150 -28.50 20.95 15.32
C ASP A 150 -28.91 21.32 16.76
N ARG A 151 -28.27 20.71 17.77
CA ARG A 151 -28.49 21.06 19.18
C ARG A 151 -28.04 22.49 19.49
N LEU A 152 -26.87 22.89 19.00
CA LEU A 152 -26.36 24.26 19.18
C LEU A 152 -27.25 25.27 18.46
N GLU A 153 -27.71 24.96 17.25
CA GLU A 153 -28.66 25.78 16.51
C GLU A 153 -29.98 25.92 17.28
N THR A 154 -30.50 24.82 17.82
CA THR A 154 -31.71 24.83 18.65
C THR A 154 -31.52 25.69 19.90
N MET A 155 -30.39 25.57 20.60
CA MET A 155 -30.07 26.39 21.78
C MET A 155 -29.89 27.88 21.42
N ALA A 156 -29.26 28.19 20.30
CA ALA A 156 -29.14 29.56 19.82
C ALA A 156 -30.53 30.14 19.49
N ARG A 157 -31.35 29.41 18.72
CA ARG A 157 -32.71 29.82 18.36
C ARG A 157 -33.65 29.94 19.55
N SER A 158 -33.47 29.13 20.59
CA SER A 158 -34.28 29.16 21.83
C SER A 158 -33.74 30.09 22.92
N GLY A 159 -32.46 30.50 22.85
CA GLY A 159 -31.88 31.52 23.74
C GLY A 159 -32.10 32.96 23.27
N ILE A 160 -32.32 33.16 21.96
CA ILE A 160 -32.59 34.48 21.36
C ILE A 160 -34.02 35.06 21.65
N PRO A 161 -35.10 34.30 21.92
CA PRO A 161 -36.42 34.88 22.20
C PRO A 161 -36.48 35.59 23.56
N ALA A 162 -35.78 35.08 24.58
CA ALA A 162 -35.80 35.65 25.92
C ALA A 162 -34.98 36.95 26.04
N PHE A 163 -33.89 37.07 25.28
CA PHE A 163 -33.04 38.26 25.33
C PHE A 163 -33.51 39.40 24.42
N THR A 164 -34.41 39.13 23.46
CA THR A 164 -34.89 40.14 22.51
C THR A 164 -36.31 40.62 22.80
N GLY A 165 -37.17 39.78 23.38
CA GLY A 165 -38.53 40.18 23.79
C GLY A 165 -38.52 41.08 25.02
N ASP A 166 -38.00 40.57 26.14
CA ASP A 166 -38.01 41.29 27.42
C ASP A 166 -37.04 42.49 27.42
N ALA A 167 -35.87 42.36 26.80
CA ALA A 167 -34.96 43.51 26.68
C ALA A 167 -35.54 44.62 25.79
N LYS A 168 -36.34 44.29 24.77
CA LYS A 168 -37.00 45.28 23.91
C LYS A 168 -38.19 45.92 24.61
N ALA A 169 -38.94 45.15 25.40
CA ALA A 169 -40.00 45.68 26.25
C ALA A 169 -39.44 46.64 27.33
N GLU A 170 -38.35 46.25 27.98
CA GLU A 170 -37.67 47.08 28.98
C GLU A 170 -37.01 48.31 28.36
N LEU A 171 -36.38 48.17 27.18
CA LEU A 171 -35.87 49.31 26.42
C LEU A 171 -36.97 50.30 26.02
N THR A 172 -38.18 49.82 25.77
CA THR A 172 -39.33 50.68 25.44
C THR A 172 -39.80 51.43 26.68
N ARG A 173 -39.96 50.75 27.83
CA ARG A 173 -40.26 51.41 29.12
C ARG A 173 -39.23 52.46 29.50
N LEU A 174 -37.94 52.13 29.38
CA LEU A 174 -36.86 53.06 29.69
C LEU A 174 -36.87 54.28 28.76
N ARG A 175 -37.22 54.12 27.47
CA ARG A 175 -37.39 55.26 26.56
C ARG A 175 -38.56 56.15 26.96
N ASP A 176 -39.69 55.56 27.35
CA ASP A 176 -40.87 56.33 27.77
C ASP A 176 -40.60 57.08 29.09
N ALA A 177 -39.95 56.42 30.06
CA ALA A 177 -39.50 57.06 31.30
C ALA A 177 -38.50 58.20 31.02
N ASN A 178 -37.55 58.00 30.09
CA ASN A 178 -36.60 59.05 29.71
C ASN A 178 -37.28 60.22 29.00
N LYS A 179 -38.32 59.95 28.19
CA LYS A 179 -39.14 61.00 27.56
C LYS A 179 -39.91 61.79 28.62
N MET A 180 -40.49 61.13 29.62
CA MET A 180 -41.17 61.79 30.73
C MET A 180 -40.22 62.66 31.56
N LEU A 181 -39.04 62.14 31.91
CA LEU A 181 -38.03 62.91 32.65
C LEU A 181 -37.54 64.10 31.84
N LYS A 182 -37.38 63.96 30.51
CA LYS A 182 -37.04 65.09 29.64
C LYS A 182 -38.14 66.15 29.62
N THR A 183 -39.42 65.75 29.57
CA THR A 183 -40.52 66.70 29.67
C THR A 183 -40.50 67.42 31.01
N GLU A 184 -40.32 66.68 32.11
CA GLU A 184 -40.30 67.25 33.46
C GLU A 184 -39.11 68.19 33.68
N ILE A 185 -37.91 67.85 33.19
CA ILE A 185 -36.75 68.75 33.17
C ILE A 185 -37.04 70.00 32.35
N SER A 186 -37.69 69.86 31.19
CA SER A 186 -38.07 71.01 30.37
C SER A 186 -39.07 71.91 31.10
N THR A 187 -40.04 71.34 31.80
CA THR A 187 -41.02 72.10 32.59
C THR A 187 -40.36 72.79 33.78
N LEU A 188 -39.47 72.09 34.50
CA LEU A 188 -38.72 72.65 35.63
C LEU A 188 -37.76 73.76 35.19
N ARG A 189 -37.11 73.62 34.03
CA ARG A 189 -36.28 74.68 33.44
C ARG A 189 -37.12 75.88 33.06
N ALA A 190 -38.26 75.69 32.40
CA ALA A 190 -39.18 76.79 32.08
C ALA A 190 -39.68 77.50 33.34
N ALA A 191 -40.03 76.75 34.40
CA ALA A 191 -40.42 77.32 35.69
C ALA A 191 -39.27 78.08 36.37
N ASN A 192 -38.04 77.56 36.27
CA ASN A 192 -36.86 78.20 36.82
C ASN A 192 -36.46 79.45 36.02
N ASP A 193 -36.63 79.49 34.70
CA ASP A 193 -36.39 80.67 33.87
C ASP A 193 -37.40 81.78 34.16
N VAL A 194 -38.67 81.44 34.41
CA VAL A 194 -39.68 82.40 34.89
C VAL A 194 -39.27 82.94 36.27
N ARG A 195 -38.79 82.08 37.17
CA ARG A 195 -38.30 82.49 38.49
C ARG A 195 -37.03 83.34 38.39
N ALA A 196 -36.10 83.01 37.51
CA ALA A 196 -34.87 83.77 37.28
C ALA A 196 -35.17 85.17 36.73
N LYS A 197 -36.16 85.30 35.84
CA LYS A 197 -36.66 86.60 35.36
C LYS A 197 -37.32 87.48 36.42
N VAL A 198 -37.76 86.90 37.56
CA VAL A 198 -38.30 87.66 38.71
C VAL A 198 -37.18 88.21 39.61
N TYR A 199 -35.95 87.71 39.50
CA TYR A 199 -34.82 88.10 40.35
C TYR A 199 -33.71 88.90 39.60
N GLU A 200 -33.96 89.35 38.37
CA GLU A 200 -32.98 90.07 37.54
C GLU A 200 -32.96 91.60 37.73
N ASP A 201 -33.56 92.12 38.82
CA ASP A 201 -33.53 93.55 39.17
C ASP A 201 -33.08 93.77 40.63
N GLN A 202 -31.80 93.43 40.93
CA GLN A 202 -30.97 94.02 41.99
C GLN A 202 -29.53 93.44 41.99
N SER A 203 -28.57 94.31 41.62
CA SER A 203 -27.09 94.17 41.65
C SER A 203 -26.49 94.13 43.09
N PRO A 204 -25.16 94.16 43.33
CA PRO A 204 -24.02 93.35 42.83
C PRO A 204 -23.02 92.86 43.94
N SER A 205 -22.29 91.74 43.71
CA SER A 205 -20.93 91.34 44.24
C SER A 205 -20.72 91.16 45.77
N PRO A 206 -19.60 90.54 46.30
CA PRO A 206 -18.34 90.05 45.69
C PRO A 206 -17.82 88.64 46.13
N SER A 207 -16.69 88.26 45.50
CA SER A 207 -15.81 87.07 45.58
C SER A 207 -15.41 86.51 46.96
N VAL A 208 -15.21 85.17 47.06
CA VAL A 208 -14.02 84.56 47.72
C VAL A 208 -13.58 83.24 47.03
N PRO A 209 -12.28 82.98 46.84
CA PRO A 209 -11.70 81.84 46.11
C PRO A 209 -11.23 80.69 47.01
N THR A 210 -11.36 79.44 46.54
CA THR A 210 -10.56 78.31 47.03
C THR A 210 -10.25 77.34 45.88
N GLY A 211 -8.96 77.20 45.56
CA GLY A 211 -8.43 76.19 44.65
C GLY A 211 -8.14 74.85 45.36
N PRO A 212 -7.13 74.08 44.93
CA PRO A 212 -7.32 72.87 44.14
C PRO A 212 -6.86 71.59 44.86
N ARG A 213 -7.28 70.40 44.39
CA ARG A 213 -6.67 69.14 44.81
C ARG A 213 -6.64 68.08 43.70
N ASP A 214 -5.42 67.84 43.22
CA ASP A 214 -4.97 66.67 42.46
C ASP A 214 -5.13 65.36 43.24
N LYS A 215 -5.27 64.24 42.52
CA LYS A 215 -4.60 62.95 42.80
C LYS A 215 -4.70 61.96 41.61
N VAL A 216 -3.57 61.82 40.90
CA VAL A 216 -2.80 60.60 40.50
C VAL A 216 -3.38 59.22 40.92
N SER A 217 -3.08 58.04 40.35
CA SER A 217 -2.29 57.47 39.23
C SER A 217 -2.47 55.92 39.30
N SER A 218 -2.06 55.21 38.23
CA SER A 218 -1.65 53.79 38.15
C SER A 218 -2.66 52.79 37.55
N LYS A 219 -2.55 52.33 36.29
CA LYS A 219 -1.61 51.39 35.61
C LYS A 219 -1.65 49.92 36.10
N SER A 220 -2.16 49.08 35.18
CA SER A 220 -1.64 47.77 34.69
C SER A 220 -1.44 46.59 35.66
N ARG A 221 -1.94 45.40 35.27
CA ARG A 221 -1.07 44.28 34.80
C ARG A 221 -1.82 42.98 34.42
N THR A 222 -1.39 42.47 33.27
CA THR A 222 -1.47 41.13 32.69
C THR A 222 -0.79 40.07 33.56
N SER A 223 -1.22 38.80 33.51
CA SER A 223 -0.37 37.66 33.89
C SER A 223 -0.62 36.40 33.05
N THR A 224 0.46 35.91 32.46
CA THR A 224 0.65 34.64 31.74
C THR A 224 1.53 33.72 32.62
N LEU A 225 1.30 32.41 32.64
CA LEU A 225 2.19 31.41 33.29
C LEU A 225 1.83 30.00 32.72
N THR A 226 2.53 29.37 31.76
CA THR A 226 3.82 28.59 31.76
C THR A 226 3.94 27.53 32.87
N ARG A 227 3.88 26.22 32.59
CA ARG A 227 4.89 25.26 32.04
C ARG A 227 5.98 24.79 33.05
N HIS A 228 5.93 23.51 33.42
CA HIS A 228 7.05 22.65 33.91
C HIS A 228 6.72 21.20 33.42
N GLN A 229 7.53 20.43 32.66
CA GLN A 229 8.88 19.82 32.79
C GLN A 229 9.07 18.86 33.98
N SER A 230 9.37 17.57 33.71
CA SER A 230 10.68 16.93 33.99
C SER A 230 10.71 15.42 33.68
N ALA A 231 11.91 14.93 33.30
CA ALA A 231 12.28 13.57 32.94
C ALA A 231 13.29 12.98 33.94
N SER A 232 13.42 11.65 34.03
CA SER A 232 14.50 10.90 34.71
C SER A 232 14.24 9.39 34.54
N ALA A 233 15.15 8.42 34.59
CA ALA A 233 16.56 8.25 34.25
C ALA A 233 16.76 6.71 34.14
N VAL A 234 17.88 6.32 33.54
CA VAL A 234 18.33 4.97 33.19
C VAL A 234 18.50 4.05 34.41
N GLU A 235 18.13 2.76 34.30
CA GLU A 235 18.91 1.67 34.91
C GLU A 235 18.92 0.40 34.05
N THR A 236 20.07 -0.27 34.13
CA THR A 236 20.59 -1.37 33.34
C THR A 236 20.54 -2.62 34.22
N PHE A 237 19.92 -3.72 33.79
CA PHE A 237 20.24 -5.04 34.36
C PHE A 237 20.11 -6.15 33.31
N GLU A 238 21.22 -6.87 33.17
CA GLU A 238 21.43 -8.07 32.38
C GLU A 238 20.82 -9.33 33.03
N ARG A 239 20.66 -10.37 32.19
CA ARG A 239 20.72 -11.83 32.48
C ARG A 239 19.48 -12.58 33.00
N MET A 240 18.90 -13.37 32.08
CA MET A 240 19.06 -14.85 31.99
C MET A 240 17.75 -15.65 31.82
N SER A 241 17.54 -16.10 30.58
CA SER A 241 17.14 -17.47 30.17
C SER A 241 15.79 -18.11 30.54
N LYS A 242 15.28 -18.79 29.50
CA LYS A 242 14.60 -20.12 29.46
C LYS A 242 13.05 -20.18 29.44
N SER A 243 12.58 -20.39 28.20
CA SER A 243 11.80 -21.56 27.73
C SER A 243 10.29 -21.67 27.96
N ARG A 244 9.61 -22.00 26.83
CA ARG A 244 8.49 -22.96 26.63
C ARG A 244 7.12 -22.57 27.19
N ALA A 245 6.07 -22.40 26.37
CA ALA A 245 5.28 -23.36 25.57
C ALA A 245 3.95 -23.77 26.27
N GLY A 246 2.88 -23.85 25.48
CA GLY A 246 1.59 -24.50 25.82
C GLY A 246 0.54 -23.52 26.37
N SER A 247 -0.65 -23.29 25.80
CA SER A 247 -1.71 -24.14 25.23
C SER A 247 -2.97 -24.09 26.10
N SER A 248 -4.05 -23.58 25.49
CA SER A 248 -5.43 -24.09 25.50
C SER A 248 -6.37 -23.98 26.72
N ALA A 249 -7.65 -23.77 26.38
CA ALA A 249 -8.91 -24.02 27.11
C ALA A 249 -9.24 -23.05 28.26
N GLY A 250 -10.47 -22.56 28.48
CA GLY A 250 -11.82 -22.98 28.07
C GLY A 250 -12.72 -23.01 29.32
N GLY A 251 -13.98 -22.52 29.23
CA GLY A 251 -15.01 -22.60 30.30
C GLY A 251 -15.38 -21.22 30.87
N VAL A 252 -16.48 -20.57 30.50
CA VAL A 252 -17.93 -20.83 30.74
C VAL A 252 -18.35 -20.72 32.22
N GLU A 253 -19.05 -19.61 32.48
CA GLU A 253 -20.12 -19.29 33.45
C GLU A 253 -20.24 -19.99 34.82
N LYS A 254 -20.36 -19.18 35.88
CA LYS A 254 -21.50 -19.27 36.81
C LYS A 254 -21.64 -18.00 37.68
N GLY A 255 -22.82 -17.38 37.64
CA GLY A 255 -23.21 -16.33 38.58
C GLY A 255 -23.68 -16.89 39.92
N MET A 256 -23.53 -16.10 40.98
CA MET A 256 -24.30 -16.22 42.22
C MET A 256 -24.29 -14.87 42.95
N LEU A 257 -25.48 -14.40 43.33
CA LEU A 257 -25.74 -13.19 44.10
C LEU A 257 -25.68 -13.50 45.62
N SER A 258 -24.92 -12.67 46.35
CA SER A 258 -25.12 -12.11 47.72
C SER A 258 -25.46 -13.02 48.94
N PRO A 259 -24.92 -12.74 50.17
CA PRO A 259 -25.35 -11.56 50.94
C PRO A 259 -24.29 -10.85 51.81
N VAL A 260 -24.70 -9.65 52.24
CA VAL A 260 -24.04 -8.66 53.09
C VAL A 260 -23.46 -9.24 54.39
N GLY A 261 -22.17 -8.96 54.63
CA GLY A 261 -21.50 -9.11 55.92
C GLY A 261 -20.53 -7.95 56.13
N MET A 262 -20.86 -7.05 57.06
CA MET A 262 -19.97 -6.03 57.60
C MET A 262 -18.86 -6.70 58.42
N GLY A 263 -17.62 -6.55 57.98
CA GLY A 263 -16.43 -6.95 58.74
C GLY A 263 -15.19 -6.41 58.01
N GLY A 264 -14.40 -5.58 58.68
CA GLY A 264 -13.30 -4.83 58.08
C GLY A 264 -12.32 -5.69 57.30
N GLU A 265 -12.28 -5.49 55.99
CA GLU A 265 -11.26 -6.05 55.11
C GLU A 265 -10.19 -4.99 54.83
N ASP A 266 -8.95 -5.35 55.15
CA ASP A 266 -7.72 -4.74 54.65
C ASP A 266 -7.89 -4.37 53.18
N TYR A 267 -7.79 -3.07 52.88
CA TYR A 267 -7.70 -2.58 51.51
C TYR A 267 -6.37 -3.06 50.91
N LYS A 268 -6.36 -4.26 50.32
CA LYS A 268 -5.25 -4.73 49.51
C LYS A 268 -5.33 -3.99 48.18
N PRO A 269 -4.41 -3.06 47.86
CA PRO A 269 -4.40 -2.41 46.56
C PRO A 269 -4.33 -3.51 45.50
N ASP A 270 -5.16 -3.40 44.46
CA ASP A 270 -5.22 -4.40 43.39
C ASP A 270 -3.90 -4.42 42.60
N LEU A 271 -2.90 -5.18 43.03
CA LEU A 271 -1.59 -5.23 42.38
C LEU A 271 -1.65 -5.70 40.91
N ARG A 272 -2.79 -6.23 40.44
CA ARG A 272 -2.95 -6.72 39.06
C ARG A 272 -2.80 -5.61 38.04
N TRP A 273 -3.32 -4.40 38.31
CA TRP A 273 -3.15 -3.27 37.40
C TRP A 273 -1.72 -2.74 37.39
N GLN A 274 -1.00 -2.81 38.51
CA GLN A 274 0.41 -2.44 38.60
C GLN A 274 1.30 -3.41 37.81
N VAL A 275 1.11 -4.72 37.98
CA VAL A 275 1.83 -5.74 37.19
C VAL A 275 1.51 -5.60 35.71
N ARG A 276 0.25 -5.36 35.36
CA ARG A 276 -0.16 -5.17 33.96
C ARG A 276 0.46 -3.91 33.34
N LEU A 277 0.54 -2.82 34.10
CA LEU A 277 1.20 -1.60 33.65
C LEU A 277 2.70 -1.85 33.41
N GLN A 278 3.37 -2.52 34.34
CA GLN A 278 4.78 -2.88 34.22
C GLN A 278 5.05 -3.80 33.00
N GLU A 279 4.16 -4.76 32.71
CA GLU A 279 4.24 -5.58 31.50
C GLU A 279 4.10 -4.75 30.20
N LEU A 280 3.19 -3.78 30.19
CA LEU A 280 2.98 -2.90 29.03
C LEU A 280 4.16 -1.97 28.81
N GLU A 281 4.74 -1.44 29.89
CA GLU A 281 5.96 -0.64 29.85
C GLU A 281 7.15 -1.46 29.33
N TYR A 282 7.30 -2.70 29.81
CA TYR A 282 8.34 -3.61 29.32
C TYR A 282 8.17 -3.90 27.82
N LYS A 283 6.94 -4.18 27.37
CA LYS A 283 6.66 -4.42 25.94
C LYS A 283 6.92 -3.18 25.08
N LEU A 284 6.55 -1.99 25.57
CA LEU A 284 6.81 -0.74 24.86
C LEU A 284 8.32 -0.45 24.76
N LYS A 285 9.09 -0.74 25.82
CA LYS A 285 10.55 -0.59 25.80
C LYS A 285 11.19 -1.57 24.81
N ALA A 286 10.80 -2.84 24.85
CA ALA A 286 11.29 -3.86 23.92
C ALA A 286 10.96 -3.53 22.46
N GLU A 287 9.78 -3.00 22.17
CA GLU A 287 9.39 -2.59 20.82
C GLU A 287 10.23 -1.42 20.30
N ARG A 288 10.52 -0.42 21.15
CA ARG A 288 11.38 0.70 20.81
C ARG A 288 12.81 0.26 20.54
N GLU A 289 13.35 -0.65 21.35
CA GLU A 289 14.68 -1.22 21.17
C GLU A 289 14.77 -2.04 19.88
N ALA A 290 13.76 -2.87 19.58
CA ALA A 290 13.69 -3.63 18.33
C ALA A 290 13.67 -2.71 17.09
N ARG A 291 12.90 -1.62 17.13
CA ARG A 291 12.89 -0.62 16.04
C ARG A 291 14.22 0.10 15.88
N LEU A 292 14.94 0.36 16.97
CA LEU A 292 16.29 0.94 16.92
C LEU A 292 17.28 -0.04 16.28
N THR A 293 17.26 -1.32 16.67
CA THR A 293 18.12 -2.34 16.08
C THR A 293 17.82 -2.58 14.60
N ASP A 294 16.55 -2.53 14.20
CA ASP A 294 16.15 -2.64 12.80
C ASP A 294 16.65 -1.45 11.97
N ARG A 295 16.51 -0.22 12.50
CA ARG A 295 17.04 0.99 11.86
C ARG A 295 18.56 0.95 11.75
N PHE A 296 19.25 0.49 12.78
CA PHE A 296 20.70 0.34 12.77
C PHE A 296 21.14 -0.70 11.73
N SER A 297 20.51 -1.88 11.72
CA SER A 297 20.79 -2.94 10.74
C SER A 297 20.50 -2.50 9.30
N ALA A 298 19.42 -1.74 9.09
CA ALA A 298 19.09 -1.18 7.78
C ALA A 298 20.13 -0.15 7.31
N LYS A 299 20.59 0.72 8.22
CA LYS A 299 21.68 1.66 7.92
C LYS A 299 22.98 0.93 7.57
N GLN A 300 23.34 -0.10 8.33
CA GLN A 300 24.55 -0.88 8.08
C GLN A 300 24.52 -1.54 6.69
N ARG A 301 23.41 -2.18 6.31
CA ARG A 301 23.27 -2.76 4.96
C ARG A 301 23.37 -1.71 3.84
N LEU A 302 22.87 -0.50 4.09
CA LEU A 302 22.94 0.60 3.13
C LEU A 302 24.37 1.13 2.99
N GLU A 303 25.11 1.21 4.09
CA GLU A 303 26.52 1.58 4.11
C GLU A 303 27.39 0.52 3.41
N GLU A 304 27.17 -0.77 3.70
CA GLU A 304 27.85 -1.89 3.03
C GLU A 304 27.60 -1.85 1.51
N LYS A 305 26.34 -1.69 1.08
CA LYS A 305 26.01 -1.52 -0.34
C LYS A 305 26.64 -0.28 -0.95
N SER A 306 26.66 0.85 -0.23
CA SER A 306 27.29 2.08 -0.70
C SER A 306 28.80 1.89 -0.89
N ARG A 307 29.45 1.14 0.00
CA ARG A 307 30.89 0.83 -0.10
C ARG A 307 31.17 -0.07 -1.29
N GLU A 308 30.41 -1.16 -1.45
CA GLU A 308 30.53 -2.09 -2.58
C GLU A 308 30.32 -1.36 -3.91
N ASN A 309 29.31 -0.49 -3.99
CA ASN A 309 29.04 0.29 -5.20
C ASN A 309 30.17 1.27 -5.53
N ALA A 310 30.81 1.86 -4.50
CA ALA A 310 31.98 2.72 -4.69
C ALA A 310 33.22 1.93 -5.14
N GLU A 311 33.42 0.71 -4.64
CA GLU A 311 34.49 -0.19 -5.09
C GLU A 311 34.28 -0.61 -6.54
N LEU A 312 33.06 -1.00 -6.92
CA LEU A 312 32.69 -1.35 -8.29
C LEU A 312 32.85 -0.16 -9.25
N ALA A 313 32.45 1.05 -8.84
CA ALA A 313 32.64 2.26 -9.64
C ALA A 313 34.13 2.53 -9.93
N LYS A 314 35.01 2.34 -8.94
CA LYS A 314 36.46 2.47 -9.13
C LYS A 314 37.02 1.40 -10.07
N GLU A 315 36.50 0.18 -9.99
CA GLU A 315 36.89 -0.92 -10.87
C GLU A 315 36.47 -0.66 -12.33
N VAL A 316 35.26 -0.15 -12.53
CA VAL A 316 34.76 0.26 -13.86
C VAL A 316 35.61 1.39 -14.42
N GLU A 317 35.94 2.40 -13.62
CA GLU A 317 36.79 3.52 -14.06
C GLU A 317 38.21 3.02 -14.44
N ARG A 318 38.79 2.12 -13.65
CA ARG A 318 40.10 1.52 -13.96
C ARG A 318 40.06 0.71 -15.27
N ASN A 319 38.99 -0.04 -15.50
CA ASN A 319 38.82 -0.81 -16.74
C ASN A 319 38.56 0.10 -17.94
N LYS A 320 37.86 1.21 -17.76
CA LYS A 320 37.65 2.23 -18.80
C LYS A 320 38.96 2.90 -19.20
N VAL A 321 39.78 3.35 -18.25
CA VAL A 321 41.11 3.90 -18.50
C VAL A 321 42.03 2.88 -19.20
N ARG A 322 41.98 1.60 -18.80
CA ARG A 322 42.73 0.52 -19.46
C ARG A 322 42.26 0.30 -20.91
N ALA A 323 40.97 0.41 -21.19
CA ALA A 323 40.42 0.29 -22.53
C ALA A 323 40.73 1.52 -23.43
N GLU A 324 40.93 2.69 -22.83
CA GLU A 324 41.33 3.92 -23.53
C GLU A 324 42.84 3.96 -23.82
N MET A 325 43.70 3.44 -22.94
CA MET A 325 45.16 3.33 -23.18
C MET A 325 45.57 2.15 -24.10
N GLY A 326 44.65 1.22 -24.37
CA GLY A 326 44.88 0.05 -25.24
C GLY A 326 44.49 0.26 -26.70
N ARG A 327 44.28 1.50 -27.15
CA ARG A 327 43.95 1.86 -28.53
C ARG A 327 44.99 2.77 -29.16
#